data_AF-A0A344WEN4-F1
#
_entry.id   AF-A0A344WEN4-F1
#
_cell.length_a   1.000
_cell.length_b   1.000
_cell.length_c   1.000
_cell.angle_alpha   90.00
_cell.angle_beta   90.00
_cell.angle_gamma   90.00
#
_symmetry.space_group_name_H-M   'P 1'
#
loop_
_entity.id
_entity.type
_entity.pdbx_description
1 polymer ?
#
loop_
_entity_poly.entity_id
_entity_poly.type
_entity_poly.pdbx_seq_one_letter_code
_entity_poly.pdbx_strand_id
1 'polypeptide(L)'
;MGTQSLYRLTAACLITHELELLLLREGHIFHGAATPLGQALLCTHLAIVLGLLIVAEVSRSTLIRAGLCVFAVLHVGLHWLCRHDPVNSAASIVSWVLILLAGVFGAAYLVPQKAR
;
A
#
# COMPACT_ATOMS: atom_id res chain seq x y z
N MET A 1 -14.83 -16.50 -0.17
CA MET A 1 -13.74 -15.86 -0.94
C MET A 1 -12.50 -16.73 -0.86
N GLY A 2 -11.89 -17.07 -2.00
CA GLY A 2 -10.61 -17.79 -2.01
C GLY A 2 -9.45 -16.89 -1.57
N THR A 3 -8.35 -17.48 -1.09
CA THR A 3 -7.13 -16.75 -0.69
C THR A 3 -6.59 -15.89 -1.83
N GLN A 4 -6.69 -16.37 -3.09
CA GLN A 4 -6.33 -15.60 -4.28
C GLN A 4 -7.12 -14.29 -4.42
N SER A 5 -8.41 -14.29 -4.07
CA SER A 5 -9.25 -13.09 -4.11
C SER A 5 -8.84 -12.08 -3.05
N LEU A 6 -8.50 -12.55 -1.83
CA LEU A 6 -8.05 -11.69 -0.74
C LEU A 6 -6.74 -10.98 -1.09
N TYR A 7 -5.78 -11.72 -1.63
CA TYR A 7 -4.54 -11.12 -2.12
C TYR A 7 -4.78 -10.12 -3.24
N ARG A 8 -5.63 -10.43 -4.24
CA ARG A 8 -5.94 -9.50 -5.34
C ARG A 8 -6.61 -8.22 -4.84
N LEU A 9 -7.52 -8.31 -3.87
CA LEU A 9 -8.14 -7.14 -3.25
C LEU A 9 -7.12 -6.31 -2.48
N THR A 10 -6.22 -6.97 -1.73
CA THR A 10 -5.11 -6.31 -1.04
C THR A 10 -4.25 -5.52 -2.02
N ALA A 11 -3.81 -6.18 -3.10
CA ALA A 11 -3.00 -5.58 -4.14
C ALA A 11 -3.73 -4.42 -4.84
N ALA A 12 -4.99 -4.61 -5.23
CA ALA A 12 -5.79 -3.57 -5.88
C ALA A 12 -5.91 -2.33 -4.98
N CYS A 13 -6.30 -2.50 -3.72
CA CYS A 13 -6.42 -1.40 -2.77
C CYS A 13 -5.07 -0.68 -2.54
N LEU A 14 -3.97 -1.43 -2.41
CA LEU A 14 -2.63 -0.87 -2.24
C LEU A 14 -2.23 -0.01 -3.45
N ILE A 15 -2.41 -0.51 -4.67
CA ILE A 15 -2.06 0.23 -5.89
C ILE A 15 -2.94 1.47 -6.04
N THR A 16 -4.25 1.34 -5.82
CA THR A 16 -5.16 2.49 -5.92
C THR A 16 -4.80 3.56 -4.90
N HIS A 17 -4.40 3.18 -3.69
CA HIS A 17 -3.89 4.11 -2.67
C HIS A 17 -2.65 4.86 -3.15
N GLU A 18 -1.63 4.15 -3.67
CA GLU A 18 -0.41 4.78 -4.19
C GLU A 18 -0.71 5.71 -5.37
N LEU A 19 -1.60 5.31 -6.30
CA LEU A 19 -1.99 6.14 -7.44
C LEU A 19 -2.74 7.40 -7.01
N GLU A 20 -3.62 7.30 -6.01
CA GLU A 20 -4.32 8.47 -5.47
C GLU A 20 -3.32 9.45 -4.84
N LEU A 21 -2.34 8.96 -4.08
CA LEU A 21 -1.29 9.80 -3.49
C LEU A 21 -0.46 10.51 -4.56
N LEU A 22 -0.19 9.87 -5.69
CA LEU A 22 0.48 10.53 -6.83
C LEU A 22 -0.38 11.64 -7.43
N LEU A 23 -1.67 11.39 -7.65
CA LEU A 23 -2.60 12.39 -8.21
C LEU A 23 -2.78 13.59 -7.27
N LEU A 24 -2.95 13.34 -5.96
CA LEU A 24 -3.02 14.41 -4.95
C LEU A 24 -1.71 15.20 -4.84
N ARG A 25 -0.58 14.59 -5.19
CA ARG A 25 0.73 15.26 -5.21
C ARG A 25 0.89 16.20 -6.41
N GLU A 26 0.39 15.84 -7.59
CA GLU A 26 0.34 16.76 -8.74
C GLU A 26 -0.48 18.02 -8.42
N GLY A 27 -1.41 17.92 -7.46
CA GLY A 27 -2.28 19.00 -7.00
C GLY A 27 -1.77 19.92 -5.87
N HIS A 28 -0.47 19.95 -5.53
CA HIS A 28 0.15 20.87 -4.53
C HIS A 28 0.02 20.55 -3.01
N ILE A 29 -0.21 19.31 -2.57
CA ILE A 29 -0.43 19.03 -1.13
C ILE A 29 0.80 18.42 -0.40
N PHE A 30 1.77 17.85 -1.11
CA PHE A 30 2.91 17.13 -0.49
C PHE A 30 4.13 18.03 -0.21
N HIS A 31 4.16 18.68 0.96
CA HIS A 31 5.21 19.63 1.34
C HIS A 31 6.61 19.00 1.48
N GLY A 32 6.72 17.73 1.90
CA GLY A 32 8.00 17.03 2.02
C GLY A 32 8.62 16.58 0.69
N ALA A 33 7.79 16.45 -0.35
CA ALA A 33 8.20 15.98 -1.66
C ALA A 33 8.59 17.11 -2.63
N ALA A 34 8.60 18.36 -2.14
CA ALA A 34 9.10 19.54 -2.85
C ALA A 34 10.64 19.64 -2.85
N THR A 35 11.31 18.80 -2.06
CA THR A 35 12.77 18.67 -2.11
C THR A 35 13.18 17.59 -3.13
N PRO A 36 14.31 17.74 -3.84
CA PRO A 36 14.79 16.73 -4.79
C PRO A 36 14.93 15.34 -4.16
N LEU A 37 15.34 15.29 -2.88
CA LEU A 37 15.48 14.06 -2.11
C LEU A 37 14.13 13.41 -1.80
N GLY A 38 13.14 14.19 -1.36
CA GLY A 38 11.79 13.70 -1.11
C GLY A 38 11.11 13.17 -2.37
N GLN A 39 11.36 13.81 -3.51
CA GLN A 39 10.89 13.32 -4.81
C GLN A 39 11.57 12.01 -5.23
N ALA A 40 12.89 11.89 -5.03
CA ALA A 40 13.62 10.66 -5.32
C ALA A 40 13.11 9.49 -4.45
N LEU A 41 12.98 9.68 -3.14
CA LEU A 41 12.48 8.66 -2.21
C LEU A 41 11.08 8.18 -2.58
N LEU A 42 10.18 9.09 -2.97
CA LEU A 42 8.83 8.72 -3.38
C LEU A 42 8.81 7.96 -4.71
N CYS A 43 9.55 8.41 -5.72
CA CYS A 43 9.65 7.69 -6.99
C CYS A 43 10.25 6.30 -6.79
N THR A 44 11.26 6.18 -5.93
CA THR A 44 11.84 4.89 -5.55
C THR A 44 10.83 4.02 -4.80
N HIS A 45 10.06 4.59 -3.87
CA HIS A 45 9.00 3.87 -3.15
C HIS A 45 7.98 3.28 -4.12
N LEU A 46 7.43 4.11 -5.01
CA LEU A 46 6.46 3.69 -6.00
C LEU A 46 7.03 2.60 -6.93
N ALA A 47 8.26 2.78 -7.42
CA ALA A 47 8.92 1.81 -8.27
C ALA A 47 9.13 0.46 -7.55
N ILE A 48 9.47 0.48 -6.26
CA ILE A 48 9.60 -0.74 -5.45
C ILE A 48 8.24 -1.42 -5.29
N VAL A 49 7.18 -0.69 -4.95
CA VAL A 49 5.83 -1.27 -4.77
C VAL A 49 5.33 -1.89 -6.07
N LEU A 50 5.46 -1.18 -7.20
CA LEU A 50 5.11 -1.69 -8.53
C LEU A 50 5.96 -2.91 -8.92
N GLY A 51 7.27 -2.84 -8.70
CA GLY A 51 8.18 -3.94 -9.00
C GLY A 51 7.82 -5.20 -8.23
N LEU A 52 7.58 -5.08 -6.92
CA LEU A 52 7.16 -6.21 -6.07
C LEU A 52 5.84 -6.81 -6.54
N LEU A 53 4.87 -5.97 -6.92
CA LEU A 53 3.60 -6.42 -7.46
C LEU A 53 3.77 -7.20 -8.78
N ILE A 54 4.52 -6.65 -9.73
CA ILE A 54 4.77 -7.31 -11.02
C ILE A 54 5.44 -8.66 -10.79
N VAL A 55 6.46 -8.71 -9.93
CA VAL A 55 7.13 -9.96 -9.59
C VAL A 55 6.17 -10.94 -8.92
N ALA A 56 5.28 -10.50 -8.03
CA ALA A 56 4.29 -11.36 -7.38
C ALA A 56 3.26 -11.96 -8.34
N GLU A 57 2.89 -11.22 -9.40
CA GLU A 57 1.99 -11.70 -10.44
C GLU A 57 2.68 -12.64 -11.43
N VAL A 58 3.86 -12.25 -11.93
CA VAL A 58 4.62 -13.02 -12.93
C VAL A 58 5.12 -14.33 -12.34
N SER A 59 5.73 -14.30 -11.16
CA SER A 59 6.26 -15.51 -10.52
C SER A 59 5.17 -16.41 -9.94
N ARG A 60 3.97 -15.87 -9.68
CA ARG A 60 2.90 -16.50 -8.89
C ARG A 60 3.38 -17.05 -7.54
N SER A 61 4.49 -16.52 -7.01
CA SER A 61 5.11 -17.02 -5.79
C SER A 61 4.25 -16.70 -4.57
N THR A 62 3.86 -17.74 -3.84
CA THR A 62 3.07 -17.60 -2.61
C THR A 62 3.82 -16.79 -1.55
N LEU A 63 5.15 -16.93 -1.48
CA LEU A 63 5.99 -16.20 -0.52
C LEU A 63 5.96 -14.69 -0.78
N ILE A 64 6.08 -14.28 -2.05
CA ILE A 64 6.09 -12.85 -2.43
C ILE A 64 4.72 -12.23 -2.18
N ARG A 65 3.65 -12.97 -2.48
CA ARG A 65 2.27 -12.54 -2.22
C ARG A 65 1.97 -12.39 -0.73
N ALA A 66 2.45 -13.33 0.09
CA ALA A 66 2.38 -13.22 1.54
C ALA A 66 3.19 -12.00 2.03
N GLY A 67 4.39 -11.78 1.49
CA GLY A 67 5.21 -10.60 1.75
C GLY A 67 4.48 -9.28 1.45
N LEU A 68 3.79 -9.19 0.30
CA LEU A 68 2.96 -8.03 -0.05
C LEU A 68 1.78 -7.84 0.92
N CYS A 69 1.15 -8.92 1.37
CA CYS A 69 0.08 -8.83 2.37
C CYS A 69 0.60 -8.35 3.73
N VAL A 70 1.76 -8.85 4.17
CA VAL A 70 2.45 -8.36 5.37
C VAL A 70 2.81 -6.89 5.21
N PHE A 71 3.36 -6.50 4.06
CA PHE A 71 3.69 -5.13 3.74
C PHE A 71 2.44 -4.23 3.86
N ALA A 72 1.32 -4.61 3.24
CA ALA A 72 0.07 -3.84 3.33
C ALA A 72 -0.40 -3.64 4.79
N VAL A 73 -0.32 -4.68 5.62
CA VAL A 73 -0.66 -4.59 7.06
C VAL A 73 0.27 -3.62 7.79
N LEU A 74 1.58 -3.73 7.56
CA LEU A 74 2.56 -2.80 8.15
C LEU A 74 2.38 -1.37 7.63
N HIS A 75 2.00 -1.21 6.37
CA HIS A 75 1.77 0.07 5.71
C HIS A 75 0.59 0.84 6.37
N VAL A 76 -0.48 0.14 6.76
CA VAL A 76 -1.54 0.71 7.61
C VAL A 76 -0.98 1.23 8.93
N GLY A 77 -0.14 0.44 9.59
CA GLY A 77 0.49 0.83 10.85
C GLY A 77 1.38 2.07 10.70
N LEU A 78 2.11 2.18 9.60
CA LEU A 78 2.93 3.35 9.29
C LEU A 78 2.08 4.60 9.07
N HIS A 79 0.99 4.50 8.30
CA HIS A 79 0.03 5.60 8.13
C HIS A 79 -0.59 6.02 9.48
N TRP A 80 -0.90 5.05 10.34
CA TRP A 80 -1.41 5.33 11.68
C TRP A 80 -0.41 6.05 12.57
N LEU A 81 0.86 5.64 12.54
CA LEU A 81 1.91 6.30 13.32
C LEU A 81 2.15 7.74 12.85
N CYS A 82 2.16 7.95 11.53
CA CYS A 82 2.40 9.24 10.91
C CYS A 82 1.13 10.11 10.76
N ARG A 83 -0.02 9.71 11.33
CA ARG A 83 -1.31 10.42 11.14
C ARG A 83 -1.35 11.83 11.71
N HIS A 84 -0.51 12.13 12.70
CA HIS A 84 -0.44 13.46 13.33
C HIS A 84 0.64 14.34 12.69
N ASP A 85 1.39 13.82 11.73
CA ASP A 85 2.46 14.55 11.07
C ASP A 85 1.82 15.49 10.02
N PRO A 86 2.00 16.82 10.11
CA PRO A 86 1.35 17.78 9.21
C PRO A 86 1.77 17.57 7.74
N VAL A 87 2.93 16.95 7.50
CA VAL A 87 3.39 16.58 6.15
C VAL A 87 2.59 15.42 5.56
N ASN A 88 2.03 14.54 6.40
CA ASN A 88 1.20 13.39 6.01
C ASN A 88 -0.31 13.67 6.09
N SER A 89 -0.71 14.90 6.48
CA SER A 89 -2.09 15.40 6.47
C SER A 89 -2.73 15.40 5.07
N ALA A 90 -1.97 15.08 4.03
CA ALA A 90 -2.39 15.04 2.64
C ALA A 90 -3.20 13.79 2.25
N ALA A 91 -3.27 12.76 3.11
CA ALA A 91 -4.05 11.57 2.81
C ALA A 91 -5.55 11.89 2.90
N SER A 92 -6.24 11.85 1.76
CA SER A 92 -7.69 11.98 1.71
C SER A 92 -8.37 10.87 2.54
N ILE A 93 -9.65 11.06 2.87
CA ILE A 93 -10.46 10.00 3.50
C ILE A 93 -10.48 8.74 2.62
N VAL A 94 -10.47 8.91 1.30
CA VAL A 94 -10.48 7.80 0.33
C VAL A 94 -9.17 7.00 0.44
N SER A 95 -8.03 7.69 0.47
CA SER A 95 -6.71 7.07 0.64
C SER A 95 -6.63 6.27 1.96
N TRP A 96 -7.17 6.84 3.05
CA TRP A 96 -7.30 6.13 4.32
C TRP A 96 -8.16 4.87 4.25
N VAL A 97 -9.30 4.93 3.55
CA VAL A 97 -10.16 3.76 3.36
C VAL A 97 -9.45 2.69 2.52
N LEU A 98 -8.75 3.09 1.46
CA LEU A 98 -8.02 2.17 0.59
C LEU A 98 -6.90 1.44 1.34
N ILE A 99 -6.08 2.16 2.12
CA ILE A 99 -5.00 1.51 2.86
C ILE A 99 -5.54 0.59 3.96
N LEU A 100 -6.61 1.00 4.67
CA LEU A 100 -7.27 0.15 5.67
C LEU A 100 -7.84 -1.13 5.04
N LEU A 101 -8.51 -1.02 3.89
CA LEU A 101 -9.02 -2.19 3.16
C LEU A 101 -7.87 -3.11 2.70
N ALA A 102 -6.77 -2.53 2.19
CA ALA A 102 -5.58 -3.30 1.82
C ALA A 102 -5.05 -4.09 3.03
N GLY A 103 -4.91 -3.45 4.19
CA GLY A 103 -4.46 -4.12 5.42
C GLY A 103 -5.42 -5.19 5.91
N VAL A 104 -6.73 -4.95 5.90
CA VAL A 104 -7.75 -5.93 6.34
C VAL A 104 -7.74 -7.17 5.43
N PHE A 105 -7.72 -6.99 4.11
CA PHE A 105 -7.65 -8.12 3.18
C PHE A 105 -6.31 -8.85 3.27
N GLY A 106 -5.22 -8.11 3.48
CA GLY A 106 -3.88 -8.68 3.65
C GLY A 106 -3.78 -9.52 4.92
N ALA A 107 -4.29 -9.01 6.05
CA ALA A 107 -4.39 -9.78 7.29
C ALA A 107 -5.24 -11.02 7.11
N ALA A 108 -6.42 -10.89 6.46
CA ALA A 108 -7.29 -12.02 6.18
C ALA A 108 -6.65 -13.08 5.27
N TYR A 109 -5.76 -12.69 4.36
CA TYR A 109 -4.98 -13.61 3.53
C TYR A 109 -3.98 -14.44 4.36
N LEU A 110 -3.39 -13.83 5.40
CA LEU A 110 -2.38 -14.44 6.25
C LEU A 110 -2.95 -15.38 7.32
N VAL A 111 -4.25 -15.27 7.64
CA VAL A 111 -4.90 -16.17 8.61
C VAL A 111 -4.91 -17.61 8.06
N PRO A 112 -4.34 -18.59 8.79
CA PRO A 112 -4.33 -19.98 8.36
C PRO A 112 -5.74 -20.53 8.16
N GLN A 113 -5.99 -21.22 7.06
CA GLN A 113 -7.31 -21.78 6.76
C GLN A 113 -7.79 -22.83 7.77
N LYS A 114 -6.91 -23.38 8.62
CA LYS A 114 -7.31 -24.27 9.72
C LYS A 114 -8.04 -23.57 10.87
N ALA A 115 -8.06 -22.24 10.88
CA ALA A 115 -8.77 -21.43 11.89
C ALA A 115 -10.09 -20.81 11.36
N ARG A 116 -10.53 -21.21 10.15
CA ARG A 116 -11.83 -20.88 9.55
C ARG A 116 -12.67 -22.14 9.39
#